data_AF-S9P3Y4-F1
#
_entry.id   AF-S9P3Y4-F1
#
_cell.length_a   1.000
_cell.length_b   1.000
_cell.length_c   1.000
_cell.angle_alpha   90.00
_cell.angle_beta   90.00
_cell.angle_gamma   90.00
#
_symmetry.space_group_name_H-M   'P 1'
#
loop_
_entity.id
_entity.type
_entity.pdbx_description
1 polymer ?
#
loop_
_entity_poly.entity_id
_entity_poly.type
_entity_poly.pdbx_seq_one_letter_code
_entity_poly.pdbx_strand_id
1 'polypeptide(L)'
;MVNEHVLYDNGEQGWLYHRTRTLFRWKTEQYSSLEAATEAAERILAEEANREAMQESTRLRQRKKHDSLKRLSDEEAQMREEAKSLWANKPRPSPENIEIDPTNPKAIRLILEKLSEMPYLRHIWVDDYWPGSLYFSQDGFHWKPDPEFVKAHLDAVRKRAREIAKRAEIAEAWGIDPRGRWNEIKAKVRRHLKPRANELLEQASVKRLLDEALARGCKAILYQNIMFWYEEKELHWEIKEAQRAHDAARGNSLWIEGKIISKNHGRIIILPYIKEDGTKNNGHTKNAPGDGPALPRHPADYVEIPFEIYNGDLMIGLKGELPYE
;
A
#
# COMPACT_ATOMS: atom_id res chain seq x y z
N MET A 1 41.09 -16.40 13.77
CA MET A 1 40.70 -16.48 15.20
C MET A 1 41.56 -17.56 15.80
N VAL A 2 42.57 -17.19 16.59
CA VAL A 2 43.50 -18.15 17.18
C VAL A 2 43.63 -17.75 18.64
N ASN A 3 43.30 -18.68 19.54
CA ASN A 3 43.66 -18.56 20.95
C ASN A 3 45.12 -19.03 21.02
N GLU A 4 46.03 -18.12 21.35
CA GLU A 4 47.44 -18.45 21.47
C GLU A 4 47.79 -18.59 22.95
N HIS A 5 48.47 -19.67 23.29
CA HIS A 5 49.04 -19.87 24.62
C HIS A 5 50.35 -19.08 24.71
N VAL A 6 50.45 -18.17 25.67
CA VAL A 6 51.57 -17.24 25.79
C VAL A 6 52.09 -17.20 27.21
N LEU A 7 53.42 -17.09 27.35
CA LEU A 7 54.09 -16.80 28.61
C LEU A 7 54.20 -15.28 28.76
N TYR A 8 53.66 -14.74 29.85
CA TYR A 8 53.71 -13.31 30.14
C TYR A 8 55.08 -12.89 30.71
N ASP A 9 55.41 -11.59 30.62
CA ASP A 9 56.68 -11.02 31.10
C ASP A 9 56.91 -11.20 32.61
N ASN A 10 55.85 -11.50 33.38
CA ASN A 10 55.90 -11.82 34.82
C ASN A 10 56.11 -13.32 35.12
N GLY A 11 56.27 -14.17 34.09
CA GLY A 11 56.49 -15.61 34.22
C GLY A 11 55.21 -16.44 34.36
N GLU A 12 54.03 -15.84 34.35
CA GLU A 12 52.75 -16.56 34.39
C GLU A 12 52.35 -17.07 33.00
N GLN A 13 51.72 -18.25 32.96
CA GLN A 13 51.16 -18.83 31.74
C GLN A 13 49.71 -18.35 31.56
N GLY A 14 49.32 -17.95 30.35
CA GLY A 14 47.94 -17.59 30.06
C GLY A 14 47.59 -17.64 28.58
N TRP A 15 46.36 -17.20 28.27
CA TRP A 15 45.80 -17.28 26.92
C TRP A 15 45.48 -15.89 26.39
N LEU A 16 45.96 -15.60 25.18
CA LEU A 16 45.64 -14.36 24.47
C LEU A 16 44.46 -14.59 23.51
N TYR A 17 43.50 -13.68 23.57
CA TYR A 17 42.45 -13.56 22.56
C TYR A 17 42.70 -12.29 21.72
N HIS A 18 42.88 -12.46 20.41
CA HIS A 18 43.05 -11.34 19.48
C HIS A 18 41.71 -10.93 18.87
N ARG A 19 41.33 -9.63 18.96
CA ARG A 19 40.22 -9.11 18.15
C ARG A 19 40.43 -7.75 17.48
N THR A 20 40.09 -7.78 16.20
CA THR A 20 39.58 -6.73 15.28
C THR A 20 40.19 -5.34 15.28
N ARG A 21 40.72 -4.99 14.11
CA ARG A 21 41.27 -3.70 13.68
C ARG A 21 40.28 -2.54 13.87
N THR A 22 40.45 -1.78 14.95
CA THR A 22 40.11 -0.34 14.95
C THR A 22 41.33 0.43 14.49
N LEU A 23 41.17 1.12 13.36
CA LEU A 23 42.09 1.92 12.54
C LEU A 23 43.60 2.02 12.88
N PHE A 24 44.09 2.06 14.13
CA PHE A 24 45.54 2.11 14.43
C PHE A 24 46.01 1.45 15.75
N ARG A 25 45.23 0.62 16.46
CA ARG A 25 45.73 -0.10 17.67
C ARG A 25 45.13 -1.50 17.81
N TRP A 26 46.00 -2.46 18.13
CA TRP A 26 45.62 -3.78 18.64
C TRP A 26 45.34 -3.64 20.14
N LYS A 27 44.15 -4.03 20.60
CA LYS A 27 43.86 -4.15 22.02
C LYS A 27 43.91 -5.63 22.36
N THR A 28 44.98 -6.03 23.04
CA THR A 28 45.14 -7.38 23.55
C THR A 28 44.51 -7.44 24.93
N GLU A 29 43.46 -8.23 25.09
CA GLU A 29 42.89 -8.51 26.41
C GLU A 29 43.42 -9.86 26.89
N GLN A 30 43.99 -9.83 28.09
CA GLN A 30 44.64 -10.99 28.71
C GLN A 30 43.63 -11.74 29.57
N TYR A 31 43.61 -13.07 29.44
CA TYR A 31 42.74 -13.93 30.20
C TYR A 31 43.59 -14.95 30.98
N SER A 32 43.20 -15.20 32.22
CA SER A 32 43.90 -16.12 33.13
C SER A 32 43.61 -17.59 32.85
N SER A 33 42.64 -17.91 32.00
CA SER A 33 42.32 -19.27 31.57
C SER A 33 41.79 -19.32 30.14
N LEU A 34 41.90 -20.49 29.50
CA LEU A 34 41.35 -20.74 28.16
C LEU A 34 39.82 -20.59 28.16
N GLU A 35 39.17 -21.07 29.22
CA GLU A 35 37.72 -21.01 29.40
C GLU A 35 37.21 -19.56 29.44
N ALA A 36 37.88 -18.69 30.20
CA ALA A 36 37.56 -17.27 30.25
C ALA A 36 37.79 -16.55 28.91
N ALA A 37 38.83 -16.95 28.16
CA ALA A 37 39.08 -16.42 26.81
C ALA A 37 38.00 -16.86 25.81
N THR A 38 37.53 -18.11 25.88
CA THR A 38 36.46 -18.63 25.02
C THR A 38 35.11 -17.99 25.32
N GLU A 39 34.73 -17.83 26.59
CA GLU A 39 33.48 -17.15 26.98
C GLU A 39 33.45 -15.69 26.51
N ALA A 40 34.58 -14.98 26.66
CA ALA A 40 34.71 -13.61 26.16
C ALA A 40 34.58 -13.53 24.63
N ALA A 41 35.16 -14.48 23.91
CA ALA A 41 35.04 -14.58 22.46
C ALA A 41 33.59 -14.82 22.01
N GLU A 42 32.90 -15.76 22.67
CA GLU A 42 31.50 -16.07 22.40
C GLU A 42 30.58 -14.88 22.68
N ARG A 43 30.81 -14.15 23.78
CA ARG A 43 30.06 -12.94 24.10
C ARG A 43 30.19 -11.87 23.01
N ILE A 44 31.41 -11.62 22.53
CA ILE A 44 31.63 -10.60 21.50
C ILE A 44 31.01 -11.03 20.16
N LEU A 45 31.14 -12.31 19.78
CA LEU A 45 30.47 -12.86 18.59
C LEU A 45 28.95 -12.72 18.69
N ALA A 46 28.37 -12.97 19.88
CA ALA A 46 26.95 -12.78 20.13
C ALA A 46 26.53 -11.30 20.05
N GLU A 47 27.34 -10.37 20.57
CA GLU A 47 27.09 -8.92 20.47
C GLU A 47 27.11 -8.43 19.02
N GLU A 48 28.04 -8.90 18.19
CA GLU A 48 28.10 -8.57 16.77
C GLU A 48 26.93 -9.15 15.99
N ALA A 49 26.61 -10.44 16.19
CA ALA A 49 25.45 -11.06 15.58
C ALA A 49 24.15 -10.31 15.93
N ASN A 50 24.01 -9.86 17.19
CA ASN A 50 22.87 -9.05 17.62
C ASN A 50 22.84 -7.66 16.95
N ARG A 51 24.01 -7.02 16.77
CA ARG A 51 24.11 -5.74 16.05
C ARG A 51 23.71 -5.87 14.58
N GLU A 52 24.18 -6.92 13.90
CA GLU A 52 23.79 -7.23 12.51
C GLU A 52 22.29 -7.51 12.40
N ALA A 53 21.74 -8.33 13.30
CA ALA A 53 20.31 -8.60 13.36
C ALA A 53 19.47 -7.31 13.58
N MET A 54 19.96 -6.38 14.43
CA MET A 54 19.30 -5.10 14.66
C MET A 54 19.36 -4.17 13.44
N GLN A 55 20.47 -4.18 12.70
CA GLN A 55 20.62 -3.44 11.44
C GLN A 55 19.68 -3.98 10.36
N GLU A 56 19.61 -5.30 10.20
CA GLU A 56 18.71 -5.94 9.23
C GLU A 56 17.23 -5.69 9.58
N SER A 57 16.86 -5.81 10.86
CA SER A 57 15.52 -5.44 11.34
C SER A 57 15.16 -3.98 11.03
N THR A 58 16.11 -3.06 11.18
CA THR A 58 15.92 -1.64 10.85
C THR A 58 15.72 -1.45 9.35
N ARG A 59 16.54 -2.10 8.52
CA ARG A 59 16.44 -2.09 7.06
C ARG A 59 15.10 -2.64 6.58
N LEU A 60 14.65 -3.75 7.15
CA LEU A 60 13.36 -4.38 6.85
C LEU A 60 12.18 -3.46 7.23
N ARG A 61 12.24 -2.79 8.37
CA ARG A 61 11.23 -1.77 8.77
C ARG A 61 11.17 -0.61 7.79
N GLN A 62 12.33 -0.09 7.37
CA GLN A 62 12.40 0.99 6.38
C GLN A 62 11.83 0.57 5.03
N ARG A 63 12.19 -0.62 4.53
CA ARG A 63 11.64 -1.19 3.30
C ARG A 63 10.12 -1.39 3.40
N LYS A 64 9.62 -1.93 4.50
CA LYS A 64 8.17 -2.11 4.75
C LYS A 64 7.43 -0.78 4.74
N LYS A 65 8.01 0.26 5.34
CA LYS A 65 7.45 1.62 5.30
C LYS A 65 7.41 2.16 3.88
N HIS A 66 8.50 2.00 3.12
CA HIS A 66 8.57 2.38 1.71
C HIS A 66 7.51 1.67 0.88
N ASP A 67 7.42 0.34 0.96
CA ASP A 67 6.46 -0.45 0.19
C ASP A 67 5.00 -0.13 0.58
N SER A 68 4.75 0.17 1.86
CA SER A 68 3.44 0.63 2.30
C SER A 68 3.09 2.00 1.72
N LEU A 69 4.03 2.95 1.70
CA LEU A 69 3.82 4.27 1.11
C LEU A 69 3.62 4.17 -0.41
N LYS A 70 4.40 3.31 -1.07
CA LYS A 70 4.25 3.04 -2.50
C LYS A 70 2.86 2.50 -2.82
N ARG A 71 2.40 1.47 -2.10
CA ARG A 71 1.04 0.92 -2.29
C ARG A 71 -0.07 1.96 -2.10
N LEU A 72 0.03 2.80 -1.07
CA LEU A 72 -0.93 3.88 -0.85
C LEU A 72 -0.88 4.92 -1.99
N SER A 73 0.31 5.23 -2.49
CA SER A 73 0.49 6.14 -3.63
C SER A 73 -0.06 5.55 -4.93
N ASP A 74 0.16 4.26 -5.18
CA ASP A 74 -0.33 3.54 -6.35
C ASP A 74 -1.86 3.49 -6.35
N GLU A 75 -2.47 3.20 -5.19
CA GLU A 75 -3.93 3.26 -5.01
C GLU A 75 -4.48 4.66 -5.32
N GLU A 76 -3.85 5.71 -4.79
CA GLU A 76 -4.29 7.09 -5.02
C GLU A 76 -4.11 7.52 -6.48
N ALA A 77 -3.06 7.03 -7.14
CA ALA A 77 -2.87 7.24 -8.58
C ALA A 77 -3.98 6.57 -9.40
N GLN A 78 -4.32 5.32 -9.09
CA GLN A 78 -5.41 4.61 -9.75
C GLN A 78 -6.77 5.31 -9.53
N MET A 79 -7.06 5.73 -8.30
CA MET A 79 -8.28 6.51 -8.01
C MET A 79 -8.31 7.79 -8.85
N ARG A 80 -7.19 8.53 -8.96
CA ARG A 80 -7.14 9.76 -9.76
C ARG A 80 -7.39 9.50 -11.25
N GLU A 81 -6.75 8.48 -11.82
CA GLU A 81 -6.96 8.17 -13.25
C GLU A 81 -8.41 7.75 -13.53
N GLU A 82 -9.03 7.04 -12.60
CA GLU A 82 -10.44 6.69 -12.71
C GLU A 82 -11.36 7.91 -12.60
N ALA A 83 -11.03 8.85 -11.70
CA ALA A 83 -11.71 10.14 -11.58
C ALA A 83 -11.68 10.92 -12.90
N LYS A 84 -10.51 10.97 -13.58
CA LYS A 84 -10.36 11.57 -14.91
C LYS A 84 -11.19 10.82 -15.96
N SER A 85 -11.14 9.49 -15.98
CA SER A 85 -11.86 8.67 -16.94
C SER A 85 -13.38 8.87 -16.83
N LEU A 86 -13.93 8.99 -15.61
CA LEU A 86 -15.35 9.26 -15.37
C LEU A 86 -15.83 10.55 -16.05
N TRP A 87 -14.93 11.53 -16.15
CA TRP A 87 -15.23 12.85 -16.71
C TRP A 87 -14.61 13.07 -18.09
N ALA A 88 -14.05 12.04 -18.76
CA ALA A 88 -13.37 12.17 -20.04
C ALA A 88 -14.26 12.81 -21.13
N ASN A 89 -15.55 12.44 -21.17
CA ASN A 89 -16.49 12.89 -22.22
C ASN A 89 -17.36 14.10 -21.80
N LYS A 90 -17.07 14.73 -20.67
CA LYS A 90 -17.84 15.89 -20.18
C LYS A 90 -17.36 17.20 -20.85
N PRO A 91 -18.20 18.23 -21.00
CA PRO A 91 -17.74 19.51 -21.53
C PRO A 91 -16.69 20.15 -20.60
N ARG A 92 -15.72 20.84 -21.18
CA ARG A 92 -14.68 21.58 -20.45
C ARG A 92 -15.13 23.03 -20.32
N PRO A 93 -14.84 23.71 -19.20
CA PRO A 93 -15.19 25.12 -19.08
C PRO A 93 -14.40 25.95 -20.09
N SER A 94 -15.10 26.85 -20.80
CA SER A 94 -14.48 27.83 -21.68
C SER A 94 -13.73 28.88 -20.83
N PRO A 95 -12.56 29.38 -21.27
CA PRO A 95 -11.86 30.49 -20.62
C PRO A 95 -12.75 31.71 -20.34
N GLU A 96 -13.68 31.99 -21.24
CA GLU A 96 -14.61 33.13 -21.18
C GLU A 96 -15.64 33.01 -20.04
N ASN A 97 -15.89 31.79 -19.56
CA ASN A 97 -16.87 31.51 -18.52
C ASN A 97 -16.24 31.41 -17.12
N ILE A 98 -14.92 31.61 -17.00
CA ILE A 98 -14.21 31.54 -15.72
C ILE A 98 -13.93 32.95 -15.22
N GLU A 99 -14.50 33.28 -14.07
CA GLU A 99 -14.27 34.52 -13.35
C GLU A 99 -13.44 34.26 -12.10
N ILE A 100 -12.44 35.12 -11.84
CA ILE A 100 -11.62 35.05 -10.62
C ILE A 100 -11.66 36.38 -9.88
N ASP A 101 -11.95 36.32 -8.58
CA ASP A 101 -11.92 37.46 -7.67
C ASP A 101 -10.89 37.24 -6.55
N PRO A 102 -9.85 38.10 -6.42
CA PRO A 102 -9.49 39.21 -7.32
C PRO A 102 -8.92 38.70 -8.64
N THR A 103 -9.10 39.47 -9.72
CA THR A 103 -8.62 39.07 -11.06
C THR A 103 -7.11 38.87 -11.06
N ASN A 104 -6.69 37.64 -11.33
CA ASN A 104 -5.29 37.26 -11.41
C ASN A 104 -5.05 36.43 -12.69
N PRO A 105 -4.45 37.02 -13.75
CA PRO A 105 -4.24 36.33 -15.02
C PRO A 105 -3.43 35.02 -14.91
N LYS A 106 -2.47 34.96 -13.98
CA LYS A 106 -1.67 33.76 -13.75
C LYS A 106 -2.52 32.66 -13.10
N ALA A 107 -3.38 33.02 -12.15
CA ALA A 107 -4.31 32.08 -11.54
C ALA A 107 -5.34 31.55 -12.55
N ILE A 108 -5.90 32.43 -13.38
CA ILE A 108 -6.83 32.07 -14.47
C ILE A 108 -6.21 30.99 -15.35
N ARG A 109 -4.97 31.22 -15.82
CA ARG A 109 -4.26 30.26 -16.68
C ARG A 109 -4.07 28.90 -16.00
N LEU A 110 -3.60 28.88 -14.75
CA LEU A 110 -3.31 27.65 -14.01
C LEU A 110 -4.58 26.86 -13.65
N ILE A 111 -5.67 27.56 -13.33
CA ILE A 111 -6.98 26.94 -13.10
C ILE A 111 -7.52 26.34 -14.39
N LEU A 112 -7.48 27.06 -15.51
CA LEU A 112 -7.90 26.55 -16.81
C LEU A 112 -7.10 25.32 -17.25
N GLU A 113 -5.78 25.34 -17.06
CA GLU A 113 -4.92 24.19 -17.32
C GLU A 113 -5.39 22.96 -16.52
N LYS A 114 -5.66 23.14 -15.22
CA LYS A 114 -6.16 22.05 -14.37
C LYS A 114 -7.55 21.57 -14.76
N LEU A 115 -8.47 22.47 -15.12
CA LEU A 115 -9.83 22.13 -15.52
C LEU A 115 -9.91 21.50 -16.91
N SER A 116 -8.90 21.73 -17.77
CA SER A 116 -8.79 21.04 -19.06
C SER A 116 -8.59 19.52 -18.88
N GLU A 117 -7.83 19.14 -17.85
CA GLU A 117 -7.55 17.75 -17.49
C GLU A 117 -8.66 17.17 -16.57
N MET A 118 -9.11 17.96 -15.59
CA MET A 118 -10.02 17.55 -14.52
C MET A 118 -11.14 18.58 -14.34
N PRO A 119 -12.17 18.60 -15.21
CA PRO A 119 -13.21 19.64 -15.22
C PRO A 119 -14.18 19.60 -14.02
N TYR A 120 -14.14 18.52 -13.26
CA TYR A 120 -14.94 18.34 -12.05
C TYR A 120 -14.38 19.07 -10.84
N LEU A 121 -13.15 19.59 -10.92
CA LEU A 121 -12.51 20.24 -9.79
C LEU A 121 -13.30 21.47 -9.33
N ARG A 122 -13.31 21.65 -8.01
CA ARG A 122 -13.86 22.78 -7.26
C ARG A 122 -12.84 23.35 -6.30
N HIS A 123 -11.78 22.61 -5.97
CA HIS A 123 -10.61 23.11 -5.23
C HIS A 123 -9.31 22.93 -6.03
N ILE A 124 -8.58 24.03 -6.26
CA ILE A 124 -7.33 24.03 -7.02
C ILE A 124 -6.27 24.83 -6.26
N TRP A 125 -5.11 24.23 -6.04
CA TRP A 125 -3.95 24.97 -5.54
C TRP A 125 -3.24 25.67 -6.70
N VAL A 126 -3.02 26.97 -6.55
CA VAL A 126 -2.36 27.82 -7.55
C VAL A 126 -1.10 28.43 -6.95
N ASP A 127 0.03 28.23 -7.63
CA ASP A 127 1.31 28.86 -7.28
C ASP A 127 1.52 30.15 -8.10
N ASP A 128 0.60 31.09 -7.92
CA ASP A 128 0.53 32.36 -8.64
C ASP A 128 1.49 33.41 -8.06
N TYR A 129 1.54 33.55 -6.73
CA TYR A 129 2.47 34.42 -6.00
C TYR A 129 3.04 33.71 -4.78
N TRP A 130 4.23 34.10 -4.30
CA TRP A 130 4.66 33.64 -2.98
C TRP A 130 3.88 34.41 -1.92
N PRO A 131 3.08 33.76 -1.06
CA PRO A 131 2.80 32.32 -0.98
C PRO A 131 1.51 31.91 -1.71
N GLY A 132 1.54 30.82 -2.50
CA GLY A 132 0.39 30.42 -3.33
C GLY A 132 -0.90 30.22 -2.55
N SER A 133 -2.03 30.13 -3.26
CA SER A 133 -3.37 30.08 -2.65
C SER A 133 -4.18 28.87 -3.11
N LEU A 134 -5.03 28.37 -2.22
CA LEU A 134 -6.11 27.45 -2.58
C LEU A 134 -7.26 28.28 -3.13
N TYR A 135 -7.65 28.03 -4.38
CA TYR A 135 -8.85 28.60 -4.98
C TYR A 135 -10.01 27.61 -4.86
N PHE A 136 -11.20 28.15 -4.63
CA PHE A 136 -12.43 27.42 -4.49
C PHE A 136 -13.53 28.00 -5.38
N SER A 137 -14.34 27.11 -5.95
CA SER A 137 -15.57 27.46 -6.67
C SER A 137 -16.72 26.55 -6.26
N GLN A 138 -17.92 27.10 -6.09
CA GLN A 138 -19.13 26.31 -5.81
C GLN A 138 -19.77 25.77 -7.09
N ASP A 139 -19.74 26.57 -8.16
CA ASP A 139 -20.41 26.30 -9.43
C ASP A 139 -19.45 25.80 -10.52
N GLY A 140 -18.15 25.98 -10.32
CA GLY A 140 -17.09 25.67 -11.29
C GLY A 140 -16.73 26.85 -12.20
N PHE A 141 -17.39 27.99 -12.07
CA PHE A 141 -17.25 29.15 -12.94
C PHE A 141 -16.68 30.36 -12.20
N HIS A 142 -17.15 30.62 -10.98
CA HIS A 142 -16.66 31.73 -10.15
C HIS A 142 -15.68 31.19 -9.11
N TRP A 143 -14.42 31.61 -9.24
CA TRP A 143 -13.32 31.16 -8.39
C TRP A 143 -12.84 32.30 -7.51
N LYS A 144 -12.54 31.97 -6.26
CA LYS A 144 -11.92 32.91 -5.32
C LYS A 144 -10.93 32.19 -4.42
N PRO A 145 -9.92 32.89 -3.91
CA PRO A 145 -9.08 32.36 -2.85
C PRO A 145 -9.96 31.89 -1.68
N ASP A 146 -9.74 30.66 -1.22
CA ASP A 146 -10.47 30.08 -0.10
C ASP A 146 -10.18 30.90 1.17
N PRO A 147 -11.19 31.56 1.77
CA PRO A 147 -11.02 32.46 2.92
C PRO A 147 -10.25 31.84 4.10
N GLU A 148 -10.36 30.52 4.31
CA GLU A 148 -9.65 29.79 5.36
C GLU A 148 -8.12 29.82 5.15
N PHE A 149 -7.67 29.99 3.90
CA PHE A 149 -6.28 29.88 3.49
C PHE A 149 -5.66 31.19 2.96
N VAL A 150 -6.43 32.27 2.78
CA VAL A 150 -5.96 33.57 2.23
C VAL A 150 -4.94 34.29 3.12
N LYS A 151 -4.96 34.08 4.45
CA LYS A 151 -4.20 34.91 5.41
C LYS A 151 -3.15 34.19 6.23
N ALA A 152 -2.86 32.92 5.95
CA ALA A 152 -1.94 32.16 6.77
C ALA A 152 -0.52 32.18 6.21
N HIS A 153 0.37 32.94 6.85
CA HIS A 153 1.82 32.82 6.67
C HIS A 153 2.39 31.53 7.28
N LEU A 154 1.54 30.72 7.92
CA LEU A 154 1.92 29.48 8.58
C LEU A 154 2.03 28.34 7.57
N ASP A 155 3.19 27.70 7.52
CA ASP A 155 3.46 26.55 6.65
C ASP A 155 2.49 25.38 6.88
N ALA A 156 1.99 25.21 8.11
CA ALA A 156 1.00 24.19 8.43
C ALA A 156 -0.33 24.38 7.67
N VAL A 157 -0.78 25.63 7.52
CA VAL A 157 -2.02 25.96 6.81
C VAL A 157 -1.84 25.74 5.30
N ARG A 158 -0.69 26.15 4.75
CA ARG A 158 -0.34 25.90 3.34
C ARG A 158 -0.24 24.42 3.02
N LYS A 159 0.39 23.63 3.91
CA LYS A 159 0.45 22.18 3.78
C LYS A 159 -0.95 21.58 3.70
N ARG A 160 -1.85 22.01 4.60
CA ARG A 160 -3.24 21.58 4.59
C ARG A 160 -3.98 21.97 3.31
N ALA A 161 -3.79 23.19 2.80
CA ALA A 161 -4.40 23.63 1.55
C ALA A 161 -3.94 22.78 0.35
N ARG A 162 -2.64 22.47 0.25
CA ARG A 162 -2.10 21.57 -0.78
C ARG A 162 -2.64 20.15 -0.65
N GLU A 163 -2.76 19.65 0.57
CA GLU A 163 -3.39 18.35 0.82
C GLU A 163 -4.85 18.34 0.33
N ILE A 164 -5.63 19.39 0.62
CA ILE A 164 -7.01 19.51 0.13
C ILE A 164 -7.06 19.49 -1.39
N ALA A 165 -6.25 20.30 -2.07
CA ALA A 165 -6.18 20.30 -3.53
C ALA A 165 -5.81 18.92 -4.11
N LYS A 166 -4.87 18.20 -3.48
CA LYS A 166 -4.49 16.85 -3.91
C LYS A 166 -5.60 15.82 -3.69
N ARG A 167 -6.36 15.96 -2.61
CA ARG A 167 -7.53 15.11 -2.35
C ARG A 167 -8.67 15.43 -3.31
N ALA A 168 -8.82 16.69 -3.72
CA ALA A 168 -9.84 17.15 -4.64
C ALA A 168 -9.74 16.50 -6.04
N GLU A 169 -8.51 16.30 -6.55
CA GLU A 169 -8.22 15.53 -7.78
C GLU A 169 -8.89 14.15 -7.79
N ILE A 170 -9.14 13.57 -6.62
CA ILE A 170 -9.85 12.32 -6.43
C ILE A 170 -11.30 12.64 -6.03
N ALA A 171 -11.52 13.15 -4.82
CA ALA A 171 -12.82 13.20 -4.15
C ALA A 171 -13.96 13.85 -4.97
N GLU A 172 -13.66 14.94 -5.68
CA GLU A 172 -14.69 15.77 -6.31
C GLU A 172 -15.31 15.13 -7.54
N ALA A 173 -14.61 14.22 -8.21
CA ALA A 173 -15.19 13.45 -9.32
C ALA A 173 -16.41 12.63 -8.89
N TRP A 174 -16.49 12.27 -7.61
CA TRP A 174 -17.60 11.55 -6.98
C TRP A 174 -18.48 12.45 -6.09
N GLY A 175 -18.32 13.77 -6.16
CA GLY A 175 -19.10 14.72 -5.35
C GLY A 175 -18.79 14.63 -3.85
N ILE A 176 -17.59 14.20 -3.47
CA ILE A 176 -17.17 14.09 -2.06
C ILE A 176 -16.34 15.33 -1.69
N ASP A 177 -16.61 15.92 -0.52
CA ASP A 177 -15.83 17.05 -0.01
C ASP A 177 -14.38 16.66 0.32
N PRO A 178 -13.36 17.29 -0.30
CA PRO A 178 -11.95 16.98 -0.07
C PRO A 178 -11.42 17.41 1.31
N ARG A 179 -12.16 18.24 2.07
CA ARG A 179 -11.78 18.67 3.43
C ARG A 179 -11.94 17.58 4.50
N GLY A 180 -12.69 16.52 4.19
CA GLY A 180 -12.95 15.41 5.11
C GLY A 180 -11.71 14.58 5.49
N ARG A 181 -11.89 13.61 6.39
CA ARG A 181 -10.82 12.67 6.77
C ARG A 181 -10.47 11.79 5.59
N TRP A 182 -9.18 11.73 5.24
CA TRP A 182 -8.74 11.07 4.01
C TRP A 182 -9.14 9.58 3.92
N ASN A 183 -9.03 8.85 5.03
CA ASN A 183 -9.43 7.44 5.09
C ASN A 183 -10.92 7.24 4.79
N GLU A 184 -11.78 8.16 5.21
CA GLU A 184 -13.22 8.09 4.94
C GLU A 184 -13.55 8.45 3.50
N ILE A 185 -12.87 9.46 2.95
CA ILE A 185 -12.98 9.82 1.53
C ILE A 185 -12.58 8.62 0.67
N LYS A 186 -11.41 8.01 0.91
CA LYS A 186 -10.98 6.81 0.18
C LYS A 186 -11.95 5.65 0.34
N ALA A 187 -12.51 5.43 1.53
CA ALA A 187 -13.53 4.41 1.73
C ALA A 187 -14.81 4.68 0.91
N LYS A 188 -15.26 5.93 0.80
CA LYS A 188 -16.38 6.34 -0.06
C LYS A 188 -16.05 6.10 -1.54
N VAL A 189 -14.88 6.54 -2.00
CA VAL A 189 -14.42 6.33 -3.38
C VAL A 189 -14.37 4.84 -3.72
N ARG A 190 -13.78 4.00 -2.86
CA ARG A 190 -13.77 2.54 -3.04
C ARG A 190 -15.17 1.95 -3.19
N ARG A 191 -16.19 2.49 -2.50
CA ARG A 191 -17.57 2.05 -2.67
C ARG A 191 -18.13 2.40 -4.04
N HIS A 192 -17.77 3.54 -4.63
CA HIS A 192 -18.14 3.88 -6.01
C HIS A 192 -17.38 3.04 -7.04
N LEU A 193 -16.15 2.61 -6.73
CA LEU A 193 -15.36 1.73 -7.59
C LEU A 193 -15.83 0.26 -7.54
N LYS A 194 -16.45 -0.18 -6.44
CA LYS A 194 -16.92 -1.57 -6.27
C LYS A 194 -17.95 -2.01 -7.34
N PRO A 195 -18.99 -1.24 -7.68
CA PRO A 195 -19.89 -1.54 -8.80
C PRO A 195 -19.15 -1.86 -10.10
N ARG A 196 -18.05 -1.14 -10.36
CA ARG A 196 -17.27 -1.29 -11.59
C ARG A 196 -16.39 -2.55 -11.61
N ALA A 197 -15.88 -2.99 -10.46
CA ALA A 197 -15.19 -4.28 -10.38
C ALA A 197 -16.17 -5.44 -10.70
N ASN A 198 -17.43 -5.33 -10.29
CA ASN A 198 -18.45 -6.33 -10.66
C ASN A 198 -18.74 -6.35 -12.17
N GLU A 199 -18.53 -5.25 -12.91
CA GLU A 199 -18.63 -5.25 -14.38
C GLU A 199 -17.62 -6.21 -15.04
N LEU A 200 -16.48 -6.50 -14.39
CA LEU A 200 -15.54 -7.54 -14.86
C LEU A 200 -16.20 -8.92 -14.91
N LEU A 201 -17.09 -9.22 -13.96
CA LEU A 201 -17.84 -10.47 -13.95
C LEU A 201 -18.90 -10.52 -15.05
N GLU A 202 -19.27 -9.38 -15.62
CA GLU A 202 -20.27 -9.31 -16.69
C GLU A 202 -19.68 -9.68 -18.06
N GLN A 203 -18.36 -9.56 -18.23
CA GLN A 203 -17.66 -9.85 -19.48
C GLN A 203 -17.74 -11.32 -19.86
N ALA A 204 -18.11 -11.61 -21.12
CA ALA A 204 -18.33 -12.97 -21.61
C ALA A 204 -17.08 -13.86 -21.51
N SER A 205 -15.89 -13.30 -21.74
CA SER A 205 -14.61 -14.00 -21.61
C SER A 205 -14.31 -14.41 -20.17
N VAL A 206 -14.53 -13.51 -19.22
CA VAL A 206 -14.35 -13.75 -17.78
C VAL A 206 -15.38 -14.76 -17.29
N LYS A 207 -16.66 -14.64 -17.67
CA LYS A 207 -17.69 -15.64 -17.33
C LYS A 207 -17.29 -17.03 -17.78
N ARG A 208 -16.87 -17.19 -19.04
CA ARG A 208 -16.44 -18.49 -19.57
C ARG A 208 -15.26 -19.07 -18.80
N LEU A 209 -14.25 -18.26 -18.49
CA LEU A 209 -13.10 -18.67 -17.66
C LEU A 209 -13.56 -19.18 -16.28
N LEU A 210 -14.45 -18.43 -15.64
CA LEU A 210 -14.96 -18.74 -14.31
C LEU A 210 -15.86 -19.98 -14.33
N ASP A 211 -16.67 -20.17 -15.38
CA ASP A 211 -17.50 -21.36 -15.58
C ASP A 211 -16.65 -22.61 -15.78
N GLU A 212 -15.58 -22.53 -16.59
CA GLU A 212 -14.61 -23.61 -16.78
C GLU A 212 -13.86 -23.95 -15.50
N ALA A 213 -13.52 -22.96 -14.68
CA ALA A 213 -12.92 -23.17 -13.38
C ALA A 213 -13.90 -23.82 -12.40
N LEU A 214 -15.16 -23.36 -12.36
CA LEU A 214 -16.19 -23.94 -11.52
C LEU A 214 -16.49 -25.39 -11.90
N ALA A 215 -16.51 -25.71 -13.20
CA ALA A 215 -16.67 -27.07 -13.71
C ALA A 215 -15.54 -28.01 -13.28
N ARG A 216 -14.32 -27.48 -13.10
CA ARG A 216 -13.18 -28.21 -12.53
C ARG A 216 -13.22 -28.29 -10.99
N GLY A 217 -14.21 -27.69 -10.35
CA GLY A 217 -14.35 -27.60 -8.90
C GLY A 217 -13.55 -26.47 -8.25
N CYS A 218 -12.96 -25.58 -9.04
CA CYS A 218 -12.14 -24.46 -8.56
C CYS A 218 -13.05 -23.27 -8.21
N LYS A 219 -13.12 -22.96 -6.91
CA LYS A 219 -14.03 -21.94 -6.36
C LYS A 219 -13.32 -20.64 -5.96
N ALA A 220 -12.00 -20.58 -6.13
CA ALA A 220 -11.22 -19.36 -5.99
C ALA A 220 -10.08 -19.32 -6.99
N ILE A 221 -9.95 -18.20 -7.70
CA ILE A 221 -8.89 -17.96 -8.69
C ILE A 221 -8.21 -16.64 -8.38
N LEU A 222 -6.91 -16.70 -8.14
CA LEU A 222 -6.05 -15.54 -7.94
C LEU A 222 -5.46 -15.11 -9.29
N TYR A 223 -5.75 -13.88 -9.69
CA TYR A 223 -5.08 -13.21 -10.80
C TYR A 223 -4.47 -11.90 -10.30
N GLN A 224 -3.14 -11.78 -10.37
CA GLN A 224 -2.38 -10.68 -9.76
C GLN A 224 -2.73 -10.47 -8.27
N ASN A 225 -3.51 -9.43 -7.95
CA ASN A 225 -3.99 -9.08 -6.61
C ASN A 225 -5.52 -9.15 -6.48
N ILE A 226 -6.19 -9.74 -7.47
CA ILE A 226 -7.64 -9.90 -7.52
C ILE A 226 -7.96 -11.38 -7.31
N MET A 227 -8.86 -11.67 -6.39
CA MET A 227 -9.45 -12.98 -6.23
C MET A 227 -10.86 -12.99 -6.82
N PHE A 228 -11.10 -13.86 -7.79
CA PHE A 228 -12.43 -14.31 -8.14
C PHE A 228 -12.82 -15.39 -7.14
N TRP A 229 -13.87 -15.14 -6.36
CA TRP A 229 -14.32 -16.02 -5.28
C TRP A 229 -15.75 -16.44 -5.55
N TYR A 230 -16.02 -17.75 -5.54
CA TYR A 230 -17.36 -18.27 -5.73
C TYR A 230 -18.06 -18.46 -4.38
N GLU A 231 -19.18 -17.77 -4.18
CA GLU A 231 -20.01 -17.93 -2.99
C GLU A 231 -21.04 -19.05 -3.24
N GLU A 232 -20.79 -20.24 -2.71
CA GLU A 232 -21.62 -21.43 -2.98
C GLU A 232 -23.08 -21.29 -2.55
N LYS A 233 -23.35 -20.59 -1.43
CA LYS A 233 -24.73 -20.43 -0.94
C LYS A 233 -25.56 -19.53 -1.83
N GLU A 234 -24.93 -18.46 -2.31
CA GLU A 234 -25.57 -17.42 -3.11
C GLU A 234 -25.36 -17.66 -4.62
N LEU A 235 -24.69 -18.76 -4.97
CA LEU A 235 -24.43 -19.25 -6.33
C LEU A 235 -23.91 -18.17 -7.30
N HIS A 236 -22.96 -17.35 -6.85
CA HIS A 236 -22.37 -16.31 -7.69
C HIS A 236 -20.87 -16.11 -7.44
N TRP A 237 -20.20 -15.58 -8.45
CA TRP A 237 -18.83 -15.08 -8.32
C TRP A 237 -18.83 -13.67 -7.72
N GLU A 238 -17.92 -13.41 -6.80
CA GLU A 238 -17.61 -12.10 -6.25
C GLU A 238 -16.12 -11.80 -6.42
N ILE A 239 -15.79 -10.50 -6.48
CA ILE A 239 -14.40 -10.06 -6.54
C ILE A 239 -13.94 -9.60 -5.16
N LYS A 240 -12.83 -10.16 -4.70
CA LYS A 240 -12.14 -9.76 -3.46
C LYS A 240 -10.71 -9.30 -3.76
N GLU A 241 -10.20 -8.38 -2.96
CA GLU A 241 -8.79 -7.99 -3.03
C GLU A 241 -7.94 -9.04 -2.33
N ALA A 242 -6.93 -9.59 -3.02
CA ALA A 242 -5.98 -10.52 -2.44
C ALA A 242 -4.72 -9.77 -1.99
N GLN A 243 -4.46 -9.80 -0.69
CA GLN A 243 -3.22 -9.37 -0.09
C GLN A 243 -2.38 -10.58 0.26
N ARG A 244 -1.13 -10.59 -0.19
CA ARG A 244 -0.13 -11.47 0.42
C ARG A 244 0.00 -11.08 1.89
N ALA A 245 0.12 -12.08 2.77
CA ALA A 245 0.22 -11.83 4.19
C ALA A 245 1.27 -10.76 4.47
N HIS A 246 0.89 -9.86 5.39
CA HIS A 246 1.76 -8.81 5.88
C HIS A 246 2.97 -9.49 6.51
N ASP A 247 4.05 -9.70 5.75
CA ASP A 247 5.45 -9.90 6.16
C ASP A 247 6.28 -10.61 5.07
N ALA A 248 6.47 -9.97 3.91
CA ALA A 248 7.67 -10.22 3.10
C ALA A 248 8.98 -9.84 3.84
N ALA A 249 8.84 -9.16 5.00
CA ALA A 249 9.91 -8.83 5.93
C ALA A 249 10.26 -9.95 6.93
N ARG A 250 9.52 -11.07 6.92
CA ARG A 250 9.86 -12.31 7.65
C ARG A 250 10.09 -13.47 6.68
N GLY A 251 10.60 -13.18 5.48
CA GLY A 251 10.89 -14.21 4.47
C GLY A 251 9.67 -15.08 4.11
N ASN A 252 8.46 -14.57 4.33
CA ASN A 252 7.26 -15.37 4.14
C ASN A 252 7.03 -15.62 2.65
N SER A 253 6.89 -16.87 2.25
CA SER A 253 6.54 -17.26 0.89
C SER A 253 5.06 -17.60 0.77
N LEU A 254 4.49 -17.42 -0.42
CA LEU A 254 3.11 -17.82 -0.71
C LEU A 254 3.00 -19.34 -0.58
N TRP A 255 2.07 -19.81 0.24
CA TRP A 255 1.80 -21.24 0.36
C TRP A 255 0.64 -21.62 -0.56
N ILE A 256 0.95 -22.09 -1.76
CA ILE A 256 -0.04 -22.36 -2.81
C ILE A 256 -0.99 -23.50 -2.40
N GLU A 257 -0.48 -24.54 -1.73
CA GLU A 257 -1.34 -25.63 -1.24
C GLU A 257 -2.16 -25.25 0.01
N GLY A 258 -1.95 -24.05 0.56
CA GLY A 258 -2.71 -23.55 1.70
C GLY A 258 -4.14 -23.22 1.33
N LYS A 259 -5.04 -23.29 2.33
CA LYS A 259 -6.46 -22.94 2.14
C LYS A 259 -6.76 -21.56 2.69
N ILE A 260 -7.76 -20.89 2.13
CA ILE A 260 -8.33 -19.68 2.72
C ILE A 260 -9.50 -20.09 3.61
N ILE A 261 -9.40 -19.80 4.91
CA ILE A 261 -10.45 -20.07 5.89
C ILE A 261 -11.23 -18.77 6.11
N SER A 262 -12.38 -18.64 5.45
CA SER A 262 -13.25 -17.48 5.58
C SER A 262 -14.26 -17.70 6.71
N LYS A 263 -14.10 -16.94 7.79
CA LYS A 263 -15.04 -16.87 8.92
C LYS A 263 -15.91 -15.61 8.91
N ASN A 264 -15.76 -14.77 7.88
CA ASN A 264 -16.44 -13.49 7.75
C ASN A 264 -16.56 -13.10 6.26
N HIS A 265 -17.41 -12.14 5.94
CA HIS A 265 -17.59 -11.63 4.57
C HIS A 265 -16.61 -10.51 4.23
N GLY A 266 -15.38 -10.58 4.74
CA GLY A 266 -14.34 -9.59 4.49
C GLY A 266 -14.00 -9.44 3.01
N ARG A 267 -13.75 -8.20 2.58
CA ARG A 267 -13.41 -7.89 1.17
C ARG A 267 -11.95 -8.13 0.81
N ILE A 268 -11.07 -8.23 1.80
CA ILE A 268 -9.65 -8.53 1.64
C ILE A 268 -9.42 -9.98 2.03
N ILE A 269 -8.80 -10.73 1.15
CA ILE A 269 -8.23 -12.05 1.43
C ILE A 269 -6.77 -11.87 1.78
N ILE A 270 -6.38 -12.35 2.95
CA ILE A 270 -4.98 -12.64 3.25
C ILE A 270 -4.68 -14.03 2.71
N LEU A 271 -3.75 -14.11 1.74
CA LEU A 271 -3.35 -15.38 1.14
C LEU A 271 -2.57 -16.25 2.16
N PRO A 272 -2.67 -17.59 2.04
CA PRO A 272 -1.88 -18.51 2.85
C PRO A 272 -0.38 -18.29 2.63
N TYR A 273 0.43 -18.52 3.66
CA TYR A 273 1.86 -18.25 3.60
C TYR A 273 2.66 -19.16 4.52
N ILE A 274 3.91 -19.42 4.12
CA ILE A 274 4.92 -20.07 4.94
C ILE A 274 5.71 -18.97 5.63
N LYS A 275 5.94 -19.08 6.94
CA LYS A 275 6.82 -18.17 7.71
C LYS A 275 8.29 -18.49 7.46
N GLU A 276 9.18 -17.56 7.83
CA GLU A 276 10.64 -17.78 7.89
C GLU A 276 11.04 -19.07 8.62
N ASP A 277 10.32 -19.40 9.70
CA ASP A 277 10.53 -20.61 10.52
C ASP A 277 9.96 -21.90 9.90
N GLY A 278 9.44 -21.83 8.66
CA GLY A 278 8.79 -22.95 7.98
C GLY A 278 7.33 -23.20 8.37
N THR A 279 6.79 -22.46 9.34
CA THR A 279 5.40 -22.63 9.80
C THR A 279 4.43 -22.16 8.73
N LYS A 280 3.55 -23.07 8.30
CA LYS A 280 2.50 -22.81 7.31
C LYS A 280 1.27 -22.20 8.00
N ASN A 281 0.75 -21.11 7.46
CA ASN A 281 -0.47 -20.45 7.94
C ASN A 281 -1.49 -20.37 6.82
N ASN A 282 -2.72 -20.78 7.12
CA ASN A 282 -3.85 -20.62 6.21
C ASN A 282 -4.21 -19.15 6.04
N GLY A 283 -4.81 -18.86 4.88
CA GLY A 283 -5.35 -17.55 4.56
C GLY A 283 -6.63 -17.25 5.34
N HIS A 284 -7.03 -15.99 5.38
CA HIS A 284 -8.27 -15.55 6.03
C HIS A 284 -8.82 -14.28 5.40
N THR A 285 -10.10 -14.00 5.62
CA THR A 285 -10.76 -12.79 5.13
C THR A 285 -10.82 -11.69 6.21
N LYS A 286 -10.70 -10.42 5.79
CA LYS A 286 -10.87 -9.23 6.63
C LYS A 286 -11.38 -8.03 5.84
N ASN A 287 -11.77 -6.97 6.51
CA ASN A 287 -12.08 -5.69 5.89
C ASN A 287 -10.83 -4.78 5.78
N ALA A 288 -10.90 -3.73 4.96
CA ALA A 288 -9.80 -2.79 4.87
C ALA A 288 -9.75 -1.89 6.13
N PRO A 289 -8.57 -1.30 6.42
CA PRO A 289 -8.48 -0.28 7.44
C PRO A 289 -9.51 0.84 7.22
N GLY A 290 -10.33 1.10 8.23
CA GLY A 290 -11.37 2.15 8.19
C GLY A 290 -12.77 1.71 7.77
N ASP A 291 -12.97 0.45 7.35
CA ASP A 291 -14.31 -0.07 7.00
C ASP A 291 -15.10 -0.61 8.20
N GLY A 292 -14.48 -0.69 9.39
CA GLY A 292 -15.02 -1.44 10.53
C GLY A 292 -14.81 -2.95 10.39
N PRO A 293 -15.23 -3.75 11.41
CA PRO A 293 -15.08 -5.20 11.38
C PRO A 293 -15.87 -5.81 10.22
N ALA A 294 -15.33 -6.88 9.62
CA ALA A 294 -16.05 -7.65 8.61
C ALA A 294 -17.25 -8.37 9.25
N LEU A 295 -18.37 -8.43 8.53
CA LEU A 295 -19.56 -9.15 8.99
C LEU A 295 -19.20 -10.63 9.21
N PRO A 296 -19.38 -11.18 10.42
CA PRO A 296 -19.04 -12.58 10.68
C PRO A 296 -19.97 -13.50 9.90
N ARG A 297 -19.43 -14.63 9.45
CA ARG A 297 -20.23 -15.74 8.94
C ARG A 297 -20.79 -16.51 10.14
N HIS A 298 -21.93 -17.14 9.96
CA HIS A 298 -22.37 -18.15 10.93
C HIS A 298 -21.34 -19.30 10.98
N PRO A 299 -21.07 -19.94 12.13
CA PRO A 299 -20.05 -20.99 12.21
C PRO A 299 -20.27 -22.19 11.28
N ALA A 300 -21.54 -22.53 11.00
CA ALA A 300 -21.90 -23.56 10.02
C ALA A 300 -21.58 -23.15 8.56
N ASP A 301 -21.25 -21.88 8.34
CA ASP A 301 -21.04 -21.26 7.03
C ASP A 301 -19.57 -20.88 6.83
N TYR A 302 -18.67 -21.37 7.69
CA TYR A 302 -17.25 -21.20 7.50
C TYR A 302 -16.82 -21.92 6.24
N VAL A 303 -16.12 -21.19 5.38
CA VAL A 303 -15.74 -21.69 4.06
C VAL A 303 -14.24 -21.92 4.05
N GLU A 304 -13.83 -23.12 3.68
CA GLU A 304 -12.45 -23.47 3.39
C GLU A 304 -12.27 -23.61 1.88
N ILE A 305 -11.64 -22.62 1.25
CA ILE A 305 -11.48 -22.62 -0.20
C ILE A 305 -9.99 -22.81 -0.57
N PRO A 306 -9.63 -23.89 -1.30
CA PRO A 306 -8.37 -23.94 -2.02
C PRO A 306 -8.41 -22.98 -3.21
N PHE A 307 -7.28 -22.37 -3.57
CA PHE A 307 -7.22 -21.39 -4.64
C PHE A 307 -6.21 -21.80 -5.72
N GLU A 308 -6.50 -21.45 -6.97
CA GLU A 308 -5.55 -21.57 -8.07
C GLU A 308 -4.95 -20.21 -8.42
N ILE A 309 -3.67 -20.21 -8.79
CA ILE A 309 -3.05 -19.03 -9.40
C ILE A 309 -3.23 -19.14 -10.91
N TYR A 310 -3.94 -18.19 -11.49
CA TYR A 310 -4.04 -18.11 -12.92
C TYR A 310 -2.78 -17.45 -13.50
N ASN A 311 -1.97 -18.24 -14.21
CA ASN A 311 -0.72 -17.80 -14.83
C ASN A 311 -0.85 -17.50 -16.34
N GLY A 312 -2.06 -17.61 -16.90
CA GLY A 312 -2.30 -17.30 -18.31
C GLY A 312 -2.31 -15.79 -18.57
N ASP A 313 -2.16 -15.41 -19.83
CA ASP A 313 -2.21 -14.02 -20.27
C ASP A 313 -3.68 -13.55 -20.37
N LEU A 314 -4.33 -13.38 -19.21
CA LEU A 314 -5.41 -12.41 -19.13
C LEU A 314 -4.71 -11.07 -19.23
N MET A 315 -4.42 -10.58 -20.43
CA MET A 315 -4.11 -9.17 -20.64
C MET A 315 -5.41 -8.39 -20.41
N ILE A 316 -5.96 -8.51 -19.20
CA ILE A 316 -7.09 -7.77 -18.70
C ILE A 316 -6.52 -6.44 -18.25
N GLY A 317 -6.81 -5.38 -19.00
CA GLY A 317 -6.64 -4.02 -18.49
C GLY A 317 -7.43 -3.86 -17.18
N LEU A 318 -7.17 -2.81 -16.40
CA LEU A 318 -7.89 -2.49 -15.15
C LEU A 318 -9.44 -2.51 -15.28
N LYS A 319 -9.94 -2.45 -16.53
CA LYS A 319 -11.35 -2.46 -16.97
C LYS A 319 -11.85 -3.78 -17.57
N GLY A 320 -11.06 -4.85 -17.61
CA GLY A 320 -11.50 -6.12 -18.22
C GLY A 320 -11.17 -6.27 -19.71
N GLU A 321 -10.51 -5.30 -20.33
CA GLU A 321 -10.23 -5.31 -21.78
C GLU A 321 -9.17 -6.35 -22.11
N LEU A 322 -9.38 -7.22 -23.13
CA LEU A 322 -8.41 -8.17 -23.66
C LEU A 322 -7.70 -7.58 -24.90
N PRO A 323 -6.45 -7.97 -25.22
CA PRO A 323 -5.62 -7.34 -26.26
C PRO A 323 -5.96 -7.81 -27.68
N TYR A 324 -7.05 -8.56 -27.87
CA TYR A 324 -7.45 -9.13 -29.16
C TYR A 324 -8.90 -8.81 -29.54
N GLU A 325 -9.44 -7.68 -29.07
CA GLU A 325 -10.57 -7.00 -29.73
C GLU A 325 -10.13 -5.70 -30.39
#